data_AF-A0A4Q0P297-F1
#
_entry.id   AF-A0A4Q0P297-F1
#
_cell.length_a   1.000
_cell.length_b   1.000
_cell.length_c   1.000
_cell.angle_alpha   90.00
_cell.angle_beta   90.00
_cell.angle_gamma   90.00
#
_symmetry.space_group_name_H-M   'P 1'
#
loop_
_entity.id
_entity.type
_entity.pdbx_description
1 polymer ?
#
loop_
_entity_poly.entity_id
_entity_poly.type
_entity_poly.pdbx_seq_one_letter_code
_entity_poly.pdbx_strand_id
1 'polypeptide(L)'
;MFREEIYPDNDIDYHLIQIIDEKKLQLEKIYDDKTLKKIYINEVLLRGSVLSKKKPKSKYRNLKRNLLNYLDCHLQIDSNTMSLKERMAIKQNFLSISNSVMESEGYKHQGIWIFSSLFGLLVDLALYFFDLSDFYLNAPLFFLYFLISGIYKEKKAKKNGKLLQT
;
A
#
# COMPACT_ATOMS: atom_id res chain seq x y z
N MET A 1 24.08 -2.19 -7.11
CA MET A 1 24.16 -1.92 -5.66
C MET A 1 23.56 -0.53 -5.44
N PHE A 2 22.39 -0.44 -4.82
CA PHE A 2 21.72 0.83 -4.52
C PHE A 2 22.55 1.60 -3.49
N ARG A 3 22.72 2.92 -3.67
CA ARG A 3 23.27 3.78 -2.61
C ARG A 3 22.10 4.40 -1.87
N GLU A 4 21.95 4.02 -0.60
CA GLU A 4 21.05 4.71 0.32
C GLU A 4 21.53 6.15 0.50
N GLU A 5 20.67 7.10 0.12
CA GLU A 5 20.90 8.51 0.41
C GLU A 5 20.70 8.74 1.91
N ILE A 6 21.67 9.39 2.56
CA ILE A 6 21.60 9.64 4.00
C ILE A 6 20.85 10.94 4.23
N TYR A 7 19.59 10.81 4.64
CA TYR A 7 18.76 11.94 5.01
C TYR A 7 18.93 12.33 6.49
N PRO A 8 19.19 13.62 6.79
CA PRO A 8 19.18 14.11 8.16
C PRO A 8 17.80 13.93 8.82
N ASP A 9 17.78 13.54 10.10
CA ASP A 9 16.54 13.29 10.84
C ASP A 9 15.60 14.50 10.88
N ASN A 10 16.17 15.71 11.00
CA ASN A 10 15.39 16.94 10.99
C ASN A 10 14.71 17.16 9.64
N ASP A 11 15.38 16.90 8.53
CA ASP A 11 14.83 17.11 7.19
C ASP A 11 13.66 16.15 6.94
N ILE A 12 13.81 14.89 7.34
CA ILE A 12 12.73 13.89 7.27
C ILE A 12 11.58 14.26 8.20
N ASP A 13 11.86 14.89 9.33
CA ASP A 13 10.83 15.21 10.32
C ASP A 13 10.03 16.47 10.02
N TYR A 14 10.62 17.44 9.36
CA TYR A 14 10.02 18.76 9.12
C TYR A 14 9.79 19.05 7.64
N HIS A 15 10.59 18.48 6.73
CA HIS A 15 10.60 18.80 5.30
C HIS A 15 10.24 17.62 4.40
N LEU A 16 9.72 16.52 4.94
CA LEU A 16 9.38 15.30 4.18
C LEU A 16 8.59 15.58 2.89
N ILE A 17 7.52 16.36 2.97
CA ILE A 17 6.64 16.64 1.81
C ILE A 17 7.40 17.40 0.74
N GLN A 18 8.18 18.40 1.14
CA GLN A 18 8.99 19.18 0.22
C GLN A 18 10.00 18.30 -0.52
N ILE A 19 10.69 17.40 0.19
CA ILE A 19 11.66 16.46 -0.42
C ILE A 19 10.95 15.50 -1.39
N ILE A 20 9.77 14.99 -1.04
CA ILE A 20 8.98 14.13 -1.92
C ILE A 20 8.55 14.89 -3.18
N ASP A 21 8.09 16.12 -3.05
CA ASP A 21 7.66 16.94 -4.18
C ASP A 21 8.83 17.28 -5.12
N GLU A 22 10.01 17.59 -4.57
CA GLU A 22 11.23 17.82 -5.34
C GLU A 22 11.63 16.56 -6.14
N LYS A 23 11.60 15.38 -5.52
CA LYS A 23 11.91 14.10 -6.20
C LYS A 23 10.85 13.72 -7.22
N LYS A 24 9.56 14.01 -6.96
CA LYS A 24 8.48 13.86 -7.94
C LYS A 24 8.75 14.68 -9.19
N LEU A 25 9.13 15.96 -9.04
CA LEU A 25 9.47 16.82 -10.18
C LEU A 25 10.67 16.30 -10.98
N GLN A 26 11.63 15.67 -10.31
CA GLN A 26 12.75 15.01 -11.00
C GLN A 26 12.27 13.79 -11.80
N LEU A 27 11.43 12.95 -11.20
CA LEU A 27 10.84 11.78 -11.87
C LEU A 27 9.96 12.18 -13.07
N GLU A 28 9.19 13.26 -12.96
CA GLU A 28 8.35 13.80 -14.04
C GLU A 28 9.16 14.30 -15.25
N LYS A 29 10.43 14.67 -15.05
CA LYS A 29 11.33 15.02 -16.16
C LYS A 29 11.89 13.79 -16.89
N ILE A 30 11.92 12.64 -16.23
CA ILE A 30 12.54 11.41 -16.73
C ILE A 30 11.48 10.46 -17.31
N TYR A 31 10.29 10.42 -16.72
CA TYR A 31 9.28 9.41 -16.99
C TYR A 31 7.97 10.02 -17.49
N ASP A 32 7.28 9.27 -18.36
CA ASP A 32 5.93 9.58 -18.79
C ASP A 32 4.89 9.25 -17.70
N ASP A 33 3.69 9.80 -17.82
CA ASP A 33 2.58 9.57 -16.90
C ASP A 33 2.26 8.08 -16.67
N LYS A 34 2.45 7.25 -17.70
CA LYS A 34 2.21 5.81 -17.62
C LYS A 34 3.22 5.14 -16.71
N THR A 35 4.49 5.51 -16.80
CA THR A 35 5.56 4.97 -15.95
C THR A 35 5.44 5.49 -14.52
N LEU A 36 5.13 6.78 -14.34
CA LEU A 36 4.84 7.37 -13.04
C LEU A 36 3.69 6.66 -12.30
N LYS A 37 2.64 6.27 -13.02
CA LYS A 37 1.55 5.43 -12.46
C LYS A 37 2.05 4.04 -12.07
N LYS A 38 2.91 3.40 -12.86
CA LYS A 38 3.46 2.06 -12.58
C LYS A 38 4.40 2.03 -11.37
N ILE A 39 5.04 3.15 -11.05
CA ILE A 39 5.86 3.31 -9.84
C ILE A 39 5.05 3.92 -8.68
N TYR A 40 3.72 3.91 -8.76
CA TYR A 40 2.83 4.28 -7.66
C TYR A 40 3.12 5.67 -7.04
N ILE A 41 3.54 6.67 -7.85
CA ILE A 41 3.97 7.98 -7.32
C ILE A 41 2.87 8.67 -6.48
N ASN A 42 1.61 8.55 -6.90
CA ASN A 42 0.47 9.10 -6.18
C ASN A 42 0.28 8.44 -4.80
N GLU A 43 0.60 7.16 -4.69
CA GLU A 43 0.55 6.42 -3.44
C GLU A 43 1.68 6.86 -2.49
N VAL A 44 2.87 7.14 -3.02
CA VAL A 44 4.00 7.68 -2.26
C VAL A 44 3.63 9.04 -1.66
N LEU A 45 3.05 9.95 -2.46
CA LEU A 45 2.59 11.27 -2.00
C LEU A 45 1.57 11.16 -0.88
N LEU A 46 0.59 10.28 -1.06
CA LEU A 46 -0.45 10.01 -0.07
C LEU A 46 0.15 9.52 1.25
N ARG A 47 1.06 8.53 1.19
CA ARG A 47 1.75 8.00 2.37
C ARG A 47 2.63 9.05 3.04
N GLY A 48 3.32 9.88 2.25
CA GLY A 48 4.10 11.02 2.74
C GLY A 48 3.24 12.01 3.53
N SER A 49 2.07 12.38 2.98
CA SER A 49 1.09 13.28 3.63
C SER A 49 0.54 12.71 4.94
N VAL A 50 0.32 11.39 5.00
CA VAL A 50 -0.11 10.73 6.23
C VAL A 50 1.03 10.72 7.26
N LEU A 51 2.23 10.29 6.87
CA LEU A 51 3.37 10.15 7.78
C LEU A 51 3.91 11.49 8.29
N SER A 52 3.79 12.59 7.53
CA SER A 52 4.22 13.92 7.97
C SER A 52 3.42 14.42 9.18
N LYS A 53 2.16 13.99 9.32
CA LYS A 53 1.26 14.37 10.41
C LYS A 53 1.43 13.51 11.68
N LYS A 54 2.17 12.40 11.60
CA LYS A 54 2.27 11.43 12.70
C LYS A 54 3.22 11.90 13.82
N LYS A 55 2.79 11.67 15.06
CA LYS A 55 3.55 11.92 16.29
C LYS A 55 3.58 10.65 17.18
N PRO A 56 4.64 10.40 17.96
CA PRO A 56 5.90 11.15 17.99
C PRO A 56 6.70 10.92 16.70
N LYS A 57 7.43 11.94 16.23
CA LYS A 57 8.08 11.90 14.92
C LYS A 57 9.11 10.77 14.78
N SER A 58 9.89 10.54 15.84
CA SER A 58 10.93 9.50 15.92
C SER A 58 10.42 8.11 15.55
N LYS A 59 9.22 7.73 16.01
CA LYS A 59 8.61 6.41 15.75
C LYS A 59 8.41 6.13 14.25
N TYR A 60 8.18 7.17 13.46
CA TYR A 60 7.82 7.05 12.04
C TYR A 60 8.99 7.39 11.11
N ARG A 61 10.16 7.80 11.62
CA ARG A 61 11.32 8.20 10.80
C ARG A 61 11.76 7.13 9.80
N ASN A 62 11.83 5.87 10.23
CA ASN A 62 12.21 4.78 9.33
C ASN A 62 11.22 4.60 8.18
N LEU A 63 9.91 4.76 8.43
CA LEU A 63 8.91 4.69 7.38
C LEU A 63 9.04 5.86 6.40
N LYS A 64 9.34 7.05 6.90
CA LYS A 64 9.59 8.23 6.07
C LYS A 64 10.85 8.06 5.22
N ARG A 65 11.95 7.56 5.80
CA ARG A 65 13.19 7.18 5.09
C ARG A 65 12.91 6.17 3.99
N ASN A 66 12.12 5.14 4.28
CA ASN A 66 11.76 4.13 3.28
C ASN A 66 11.01 4.73 2.08
N LEU A 67 10.10 5.71 2.30
CA LEU A 67 9.45 6.41 1.19
C LEU A 67 10.46 7.18 0.33
N LEU A 68 11.45 7.83 0.94
CA LEU A 68 12.48 8.55 0.19
C LEU A 68 13.39 7.58 -0.58
N ASN A 69 13.84 6.50 0.07
CA ASN A 69 14.63 5.45 -0.57
C ASN A 69 13.89 4.80 -1.74
N TYR A 70 12.56 4.68 -1.66
CA TYR A 70 11.73 4.21 -2.78
C TYR A 70 11.86 5.13 -4.00
N LEU A 71 11.78 6.45 -3.79
CA LEU A 71 11.93 7.44 -4.88
C LEU A 71 13.36 7.42 -5.44
N ASP A 72 14.36 7.30 -4.58
CA ASP A 72 15.77 7.21 -4.99
C ASP A 72 16.05 5.99 -5.84
N CYS A 73 15.45 4.84 -5.52
CA CYS A 73 15.57 3.64 -6.34
C CYS A 73 15.12 3.90 -7.77
N HIS A 74 14.03 4.65 -7.95
CA HIS A 74 13.47 4.97 -9.26
C HIS A 74 14.20 6.12 -9.98
N LEU A 75 14.95 6.97 -9.25
CA LEU A 75 15.84 7.99 -9.82
C LEU A 75 17.19 7.40 -10.25
N GLN A 76 17.73 6.42 -9.52
CA GLN A 76 19.02 5.80 -9.80
C GLN A 76 18.95 4.68 -10.83
N ILE A 77 17.81 3.99 -10.93
CA ILE A 77 17.63 2.84 -11.83
C ILE A 77 16.47 3.14 -12.77
N ASP A 78 16.71 2.99 -14.08
CA ASP A 78 15.68 3.24 -15.09
C ASP A 78 14.50 2.28 -14.94
N SER A 79 13.37 2.83 -14.53
CA SER A 79 12.14 2.09 -14.25
C SER A 79 11.48 1.51 -15.51
N ASN A 80 11.87 1.99 -16.70
CA ASN A 80 11.41 1.45 -17.98
C ASN A 80 12.02 0.08 -18.28
N THR A 81 13.28 -0.14 -17.85
CA THR A 81 14.01 -1.39 -18.08
C THR A 81 13.74 -2.44 -16.99
N MET A 82 13.23 -2.01 -15.83
CA MET A 82 12.86 -2.94 -14.76
C MET A 82 11.74 -3.90 -15.17
N SER A 83 11.93 -5.16 -14.80
CA SER A 83 10.87 -6.18 -14.85
C SER A 83 9.75 -5.86 -13.86
N LEU A 84 8.57 -6.44 -14.08
CA LEU A 84 7.46 -6.34 -13.13
C LEU A 84 7.85 -6.90 -11.75
N LYS A 85 8.62 -8.00 -11.71
CA LYS A 85 9.08 -8.64 -10.48
C LYS A 85 9.97 -7.72 -9.65
N GLU A 86 10.92 -7.02 -10.29
CA GLU A 86 11.81 -6.07 -9.60
C GLU A 86 11.03 -4.88 -9.06
N ARG A 87 10.11 -4.30 -9.84
CA ARG A 87 9.25 -3.21 -9.37
C ARG A 87 8.42 -3.63 -8.15
N MET A 88 7.86 -4.84 -8.18
CA MET A 88 7.11 -5.38 -7.04
C MET A 88 8.00 -5.62 -5.82
N ALA A 89 9.24 -6.09 -6.01
CA ALA A 89 10.20 -6.27 -4.92
C ALA A 89 10.56 -4.92 -4.27
N ILE A 90 10.80 -3.87 -5.05
CA ILE A 90 11.08 -2.51 -4.55
C ILE A 90 9.86 -1.98 -3.78
N LYS A 91 8.64 -2.13 -4.33
CA LYS A 91 7.40 -1.76 -3.64
C LYS A 91 7.25 -2.51 -2.32
N GLN A 92 7.52 -3.81 -2.30
CA GLN A 92 7.42 -4.63 -1.09
C GLN A 92 8.45 -4.21 -0.04
N ASN A 93 9.68 -3.95 -0.44
CA ASN A 93 10.75 -3.60 0.50
C ASN A 93 10.56 -2.22 1.15
N PHE A 94 10.00 -1.24 0.44
CA PHE A 94 9.95 0.14 0.92
C PHE A 94 8.54 0.66 1.23
N LEU A 95 7.57 0.40 0.36
CA LEU A 95 6.20 0.92 0.51
C LEU A 95 5.36 0.07 1.47
N SER A 96 5.47 -1.26 1.39
CA SER A 96 4.58 -2.18 2.13
C SER A 96 4.68 -2.05 3.66
N ILE A 97 5.86 -1.66 4.16
CA ILE A 97 6.12 -1.49 5.60
C ILE A 97 5.21 -0.41 6.20
N SER A 98 4.80 0.57 5.40
CA SER A 98 3.88 1.63 5.85
C SER A 98 2.39 1.25 5.74
N ASN A 99 2.04 0.05 5.27
CA ASN A 99 0.64 -0.40 5.13
C ASN A 99 -0.14 -0.35 6.44
N SER A 100 0.45 -0.83 7.53
CA SER A 100 -0.20 -0.84 8.86
C SER A 100 -0.60 0.58 9.32
N VAL A 101 0.25 1.57 9.03
CA VAL A 101 -0.06 2.98 9.33
C VAL A 101 -1.19 3.48 8.47
N MET A 102 -1.20 3.17 7.18
CA MET A 102 -2.30 3.53 6.28
C MET A 102 -3.62 2.87 6.70
N GLU A 103 -3.60 1.58 7.04
CA GLU A 103 -4.78 0.86 7.51
C GLU A 103 -5.32 1.45 8.81
N SER A 104 -4.45 1.89 9.73
CA SER A 104 -4.85 2.59 10.96
C SER A 104 -5.55 3.93 10.69
N GLU A 105 -5.25 4.57 9.57
CA GLU A 105 -5.91 5.80 9.09
C GLU A 105 -7.19 5.50 8.27
N GLY A 106 -7.59 4.23 8.20
CA GLY A 106 -8.79 3.78 7.50
C GLY A 106 -8.61 3.62 5.99
N TYR A 107 -7.37 3.61 5.49
CA TYR A 107 -7.11 3.21 4.11
C TYR A 107 -7.34 1.71 3.92
N LYS A 108 -7.71 1.32 2.70
CA LYS A 108 -7.96 -0.08 2.32
C LYS A 108 -7.23 -0.40 1.03
N HIS A 109 -6.74 -1.63 0.92
CA HIS A 109 -6.13 -2.14 -0.30
C HIS A 109 -7.19 -2.51 -1.33
N GLN A 110 -6.90 -2.26 -2.60
CA GLN A 110 -7.70 -2.75 -3.71
C GLN A 110 -7.67 -4.29 -3.73
N GLY A 111 -8.83 -4.92 -3.95
CA GLY A 111 -8.96 -6.37 -3.92
C GLY A 111 -9.10 -6.95 -2.51
N ILE A 112 -9.36 -6.13 -1.48
CA ILE A 112 -9.57 -6.62 -0.11
C ILE A 112 -10.75 -7.61 0.00
N TRP A 113 -11.71 -7.53 -0.92
CA TRP A 113 -12.81 -8.48 -1.01
C TRP A 113 -12.33 -9.90 -1.34
N ILE A 114 -11.23 -10.06 -2.08
CA ILE A 114 -10.66 -11.37 -2.43
C ILE A 114 -10.22 -12.07 -1.15
N PHE A 115 -9.38 -11.41 -0.35
CA PHE A 115 -8.91 -11.94 0.93
C PHE A 115 -10.06 -12.18 1.93
N SER A 116 -11.02 -11.25 1.98
CA SER A 116 -12.20 -11.40 2.83
C SER A 116 -13.01 -12.63 2.42
N SER A 117 -13.26 -12.81 1.12
CA SER A 117 -14.00 -13.96 0.60
C SER A 117 -13.26 -15.28 0.81
N LEU A 118 -11.94 -15.30 0.65
CA LEU A 118 -11.13 -16.49 0.92
C LEU A 118 -11.21 -16.91 2.39
N PHE A 119 -11.18 -15.93 3.31
CA PHE A 119 -11.38 -16.19 4.73
C PHE A 119 -12.79 -16.73 5.01
N GLY A 120 -13.83 -16.15 4.39
CA GLY A 120 -15.20 -16.67 4.49
C GLY A 120 -15.31 -18.12 4.02
N LEU A 121 -14.65 -18.46 2.91
CA LEU A 121 -14.59 -19.82 2.39
C LEU A 121 -13.87 -20.79 3.34
N LEU A 122 -12.79 -20.35 4.01
CA LEU A 122 -12.13 -21.17 5.03
C LEU A 122 -13.04 -21.43 6.23
N VAL A 123 -13.84 -20.45 6.64
CA VAL A 123 -14.83 -20.62 7.72
C VAL A 123 -15.92 -21.60 7.29
N ASP A 124 -16.46 -21.47 6.08
CA ASP A 124 -17.44 -22.41 5.53
C ASP A 124 -16.87 -23.84 5.48
N LEU A 125 -15.63 -24.01 5.02
CA LEU A 125 -14.95 -25.32 5.02
C LEU A 125 -14.76 -25.88 6.43
N ALA A 126 -14.33 -25.06 7.39
CA ALA A 126 -14.17 -25.51 8.77
C ALA A 126 -15.52 -26.00 9.33
N LEU A 127 -16.60 -25.25 9.12
CA LEU A 127 -17.94 -25.64 9.57
C LEU A 127 -18.41 -26.95 8.93
N TYR A 128 -18.11 -27.15 7.64
CA TYR A 128 -18.39 -28.40 6.93
C TYR A 128 -17.63 -29.58 7.55
N PHE A 129 -16.33 -29.43 7.84
CA PHE A 129 -15.51 -30.53 8.39
C PHE A 129 -15.80 -30.88 9.85
N PHE A 130 -16.23 -29.91 10.66
CA PHE A 130 -16.58 -30.15 12.07
C PHE A 130 -18.02 -30.61 12.27
N ASP A 131 -18.77 -30.83 11.18
CA ASP A 131 -20.16 -31.29 11.18
C ASP A 131 -21.05 -30.42 12.09
N LEU A 132 -20.72 -29.11 12.18
CA LEU A 132 -21.28 -28.21 13.17
C LEU A 132 -22.71 -27.73 12.82
N SER A 133 -23.25 -28.08 11.64
CA SER A 133 -24.70 -27.97 11.37
C SER A 133 -25.10 -28.46 9.95
N ASP A 134 -26.18 -29.26 9.89
CA ASP A 134 -26.90 -29.64 8.65
C ASP A 134 -27.33 -28.45 7.77
N PHE A 135 -27.51 -27.26 8.36
CA PHE A 135 -27.95 -26.05 7.67
C PHE A 135 -26.86 -25.38 6.79
N TYR A 136 -25.57 -25.61 7.08
CA TYR A 136 -24.46 -24.97 6.35
C TYR A 136 -23.97 -25.78 5.15
N LEU A 137 -24.44 -27.02 5.00
CA LEU A 137 -24.07 -27.92 3.90
C LEU A 137 -24.50 -27.41 2.51
N ASN A 138 -25.49 -26.52 2.44
CA ASN A 138 -26.14 -26.17 1.17
C ASN A 138 -25.70 -24.82 0.56
N ALA A 139 -25.07 -23.92 1.33
CA ALA A 139 -24.62 -22.64 0.80
C ALA A 139 -23.43 -22.07 1.59
N PRO A 140 -22.38 -21.55 0.92
CA PRO A 140 -21.24 -20.92 1.57
C PRO A 140 -21.63 -19.51 2.05
N LEU A 141 -22.38 -19.45 3.15
CA LEU A 141 -22.98 -18.23 3.69
C LEU A 141 -21.91 -17.26 4.16
N PHE A 142 -20.82 -17.73 4.78
CA PHE A 142 -19.75 -16.86 5.23
C PHE A 142 -19.00 -16.28 4.03
N PHE A 143 -18.66 -17.09 3.03
CA PHE A 143 -18.09 -16.60 1.77
C PHE A 143 -18.93 -15.46 1.18
N LEU A 144 -20.24 -15.66 1.02
CA LEU A 144 -21.14 -14.64 0.46
C LEU A 144 -21.17 -13.37 1.32
N TYR A 145 -21.29 -13.52 2.64
CA TYR A 145 -21.27 -12.39 3.57
C TYR A 145 -19.95 -11.59 3.50
N PHE A 146 -18.80 -12.29 3.53
CA PHE A 146 -17.50 -11.66 3.45
C PHE A 146 -17.22 -11.03 2.07
N LEU A 147 -17.72 -11.64 1.00
CA LEU A 147 -17.65 -11.09 -0.36
C LEU A 147 -18.42 -9.77 -0.46
N ILE A 148 -19.70 -9.77 -0.09
CA ILE A 148 -20.57 -8.58 -0.16
C ILE A 148 -20.01 -7.46 0.73
N SER A 149 -19.65 -7.79 1.98
CA SER A 149 -19.09 -6.80 2.90
C SER A 149 -17.73 -6.27 2.45
N GLY A 150 -16.89 -7.12 1.83
CA GLY A 150 -15.62 -6.73 1.22
C GLY A 150 -15.81 -5.74 0.06
N ILE A 151 -16.72 -6.05 -0.86
CA ILE A 151 -17.08 -5.16 -1.99
C ILE A 151 -17.59 -3.81 -1.47
N TYR A 152 -18.46 -3.82 -0.46
CA TYR A 152 -18.99 -2.59 0.13
C TYR A 152 -17.89 -1.74 0.77
N LYS A 153 -16.99 -2.36 1.53
CA LYS A 153 -15.83 -1.69 2.15
C LYS A 153 -14.92 -1.07 1.09
N GLU A 154 -14.64 -1.78 0.00
CA GLU A 154 -13.82 -1.27 -1.10
C GLU A 154 -14.49 -0.10 -1.81
N LYS A 155 -15.78 -0.21 -2.16
CA LYS A 155 -16.54 0.89 -2.76
C LYS A 155 -16.56 2.13 -1.87
N LYS A 156 -16.76 1.96 -0.56
CA LYS A 156 -16.74 3.05 0.41
C LYS A 156 -15.35 3.70 0.50
N ALA A 157 -14.28 2.89 0.53
CA ALA A 157 -12.91 3.40 0.54
C ALA A 157 -12.59 4.19 -0.75
N LYS A 158 -13.02 3.69 -1.92
CA LYS A 158 -12.89 4.38 -3.20
C LYS A 158 -13.59 5.74 -3.20
N LYS A 159 -14.85 5.78 -2.73
CA LYS A 159 -15.63 7.03 -2.62
C LYS A 159 -14.96 8.07 -1.71
N ASN A 160 -14.27 7.62 -0.67
CA ASN A 160 -13.61 8.47 0.31
C ASN A 160 -12.15 8.81 -0.06
N GLY A 161 -11.65 8.40 -1.23
CA GLY A 161 -10.24 8.60 -1.61
C GLY A 161 -9.25 7.83 -0.73
N LYS A 162 -9.72 6.78 -0.04
CA LYS A 162 -8.94 5.96 0.90
C LYS A 162 -8.60 4.57 0.35
N LEU A 163 -8.65 4.40 -0.98
CA LEU A 163 -8.27 3.16 -1.64
C LEU A 163 -6.82 3.23 -2.10
N LEU A 164 -5.99 2.31 -1.62
CA LEU A 164 -4.60 2.12 -2.04
C LEU A 164 -4.56 1.21 -3.26
N GLN A 165 -3.75 1.57 -4.25
CA GLN A 165 -3.55 0.76 -5.45
C GLN A 165 -2.58 -0.37 -5.12
N THR A 166 -3.06 -1.61 -5.24
CA THR A 166 -2.26 -2.80 -4.94
C THR A 166 -1.43 -3.19 -6.15
#